data_AF-A0A1V5RW23-F1
#
_entry.id   AF-A0A1V5RW23-F1
#
_cell.length_a   1.000
_cell.length_b   1.000
_cell.length_c   1.000
_cell.angle_alpha   90.00
_cell.angle_beta   90.00
_cell.angle_gamma   90.00
#
_symmetry.space_group_name_H-M   'P 1'
#
loop_
_entity.id
_entity.type
_entity.pdbx_description
1 polymer ?
#
loop_
_entity_poly.entity_id
_entity_poly.type
_entity_poly.pdbx_seq_one_letter_code
_entity_poly.pdbx_strand_id
1 'polypeptide(L)'
;MRSGRVKKIDAMIVATFLSTIFYSSAYPHIHQIVITQLPSEAISYNQIINCIALIVTCAVWNKYSDKLFKYYNLFCTLETASYILIVTYAIRTDNLYGYYMLDTLDFAIITNNIIRGGTKLRAILYNTEKKRERFDNNNCIASSLATLLGSGISLILNLDINSLLIISAVGGCIDNVIYMGIYTKNRRCNHGTKDSNYQNQV
;
A
#
# COMPACT_ATOMS: atom_id res chain seq x y z
N MET A 1 17.71 -32.72 -20.12
CA MET A 1 17.96 -31.29 -19.88
C MET A 1 16.64 -30.59 -19.57
N ARG A 2 16.37 -30.28 -18.30
CA ARG A 2 15.18 -29.48 -17.92
C ARG A 2 15.45 -28.04 -18.32
N SER A 3 14.80 -27.58 -19.39
CA SER A 3 14.73 -26.18 -19.77
C SER A 3 14.38 -25.35 -18.53
N GLY A 4 15.35 -24.57 -18.05
CA GLY A 4 15.22 -23.67 -16.93
C GLY A 4 14.25 -22.56 -17.30
N ARG A 5 12.95 -22.79 -17.08
CA ARG A 5 11.97 -21.72 -17.05
C ARG A 5 12.42 -20.76 -15.94
N VAL A 6 12.97 -19.62 -16.34
CA VAL A 6 13.18 -18.47 -15.45
C VAL A 6 11.88 -18.25 -14.70
N LYS A 7 11.90 -18.44 -13.38
CA LYS A 7 10.72 -18.19 -12.53
C LYS A 7 10.35 -16.72 -12.74
N LYS A 8 9.16 -16.46 -13.29
CA LYS A 8 8.61 -15.11 -13.30
C LYS A 8 8.53 -14.63 -11.86
N ILE A 9 9.24 -13.55 -11.57
CA ILE A 9 9.19 -12.90 -10.26
C ILE A 9 7.78 -12.32 -10.09
N ASP A 10 7.20 -12.55 -8.92
CA ASP A 10 5.87 -12.07 -8.60
C ASP A 10 5.89 -10.57 -8.31
N ALA A 11 5.17 -9.80 -9.13
CA ALA A 11 5.17 -8.35 -9.04
C ALA A 11 4.58 -7.81 -7.74
N MET A 12 3.61 -8.52 -7.12
CA MET A 12 3.07 -8.10 -5.82
C MET A 12 4.10 -8.30 -4.71
N ILE A 13 4.89 -9.39 -4.78
CA ILE A 13 5.98 -9.63 -3.82
C ILE A 13 7.09 -8.59 -3.99
N VAL A 14 7.41 -8.19 -5.23
CA VAL A 14 8.37 -7.11 -5.51
C VAL A 14 7.87 -5.78 -4.96
N ALA A 15 6.57 -5.47 -5.15
CA ALA A 15 5.95 -4.27 -4.57
C ALA A 15 6.17 -4.25 -3.06
N THR A 16 5.73 -5.30 -2.36
CA THR A 16 5.90 -5.45 -0.92
C THR A 16 7.35 -5.30 -0.51
N PHE A 17 8.29 -5.99 -1.18
CA PHE A 17 9.69 -5.94 -0.83
C PHE A 17 10.27 -4.52 -0.94
N LEU A 18 10.02 -3.84 -2.06
CA LEU A 18 10.54 -2.50 -2.29
C LEU A 18 9.89 -1.48 -1.35
N SER A 19 8.56 -1.44 -1.27
CA SER A 19 7.86 -0.47 -0.42
C SER A 19 8.18 -0.68 1.06
N THR A 20 8.32 -1.94 1.50
CA THR A 20 8.69 -2.25 2.89
C THR A 20 10.10 -1.78 3.24
N ILE A 21 11.07 -1.82 2.33
CA ILE A 21 12.43 -1.27 2.59
C ILE A 21 12.36 0.22 2.92
N PHE A 22 11.62 1.00 2.12
CA PHE A 22 11.47 2.44 2.34
C PHE A 22 10.64 2.74 3.60
N TYR A 23 9.59 1.96 3.83
CA TYR A 23 8.73 2.15 5.00
C TYR A 23 9.49 1.82 6.29
N SER A 24 10.18 0.69 6.36
CA SER A 24 10.91 0.27 7.58
C SER A 24 12.18 1.08 7.84
N SER A 25 12.71 1.77 6.84
CA SER A 25 13.85 2.69 7.00
C SER A 25 13.45 4.10 7.45
N ALA A 26 12.18 4.48 7.34
CA ALA A 26 11.73 5.83 7.68
C ALA A 26 10.65 5.86 8.77
N TYR A 27 9.56 5.11 8.57
CA TYR A 27 8.33 5.26 9.33
C TYR A 27 8.49 5.05 10.84
N PRO A 28 9.27 4.06 11.36
CA PRO A 28 9.47 3.92 12.80
C PRO A 28 10.03 5.19 13.47
N HIS A 29 10.95 5.89 12.80
CA HIS A 29 11.53 7.14 13.32
C HIS A 29 10.58 8.32 13.17
N ILE A 30 9.89 8.44 12.03
CA ILE A 30 8.82 9.44 11.86
C ILE A 30 7.80 9.29 12.98
N HIS A 31 7.32 8.07 13.21
CA HIS A 31 6.33 7.78 14.24
C HIS A 31 6.83 8.11 15.64
N GLN A 32 8.08 7.76 15.97
CA GLN A 32 8.69 8.12 17.26
C GLN A 32 8.77 9.65 17.46
N ILE A 33 9.25 10.38 16.45
CA ILE A 33 9.39 11.84 16.50
C ILE A 33 8.01 12.50 16.64
N VAL A 34 7.03 12.04 15.88
CA VAL A 34 5.66 12.58 15.89
C VAL A 34 4.99 12.29 17.23
N ILE A 35 4.97 11.02 17.69
CA ILE A 35 4.19 10.64 18.87
C ILE A 35 4.71 11.30 20.16
N THR A 36 6.02 11.59 20.23
CA THR A 36 6.63 12.27 21.39
C THR A 36 6.29 13.75 21.48
N GLN A 37 5.75 14.34 20.40
CA GLN A 37 5.37 15.75 20.32
C GLN A 37 3.86 15.97 20.39
N LEU A 38 3.07 14.89 20.43
CA LEU A 38 1.61 14.94 20.40
C LEU A 38 0.99 14.81 21.80
N PRO A 39 -0.14 15.49 22.05
CA PRO A 39 -0.94 15.22 23.23
C PRO A 39 -1.56 13.82 23.15
N SER A 40 -1.67 13.15 24.31
CA SER A 40 -2.19 11.79 24.43
C SER A 40 -3.61 11.61 23.85
N GLU A 41 -4.40 12.67 23.89
CA GLU A 41 -5.75 12.77 23.38
C GLU A 41 -5.75 12.66 21.85
N ALA A 42 -4.82 13.31 21.15
CA ALA A 42 -4.73 13.24 19.70
C ALA A 42 -4.40 11.82 19.21
N ILE A 43 -3.54 11.11 19.93
CA ILE A 43 -3.21 9.70 19.66
C ILE A 43 -4.46 8.83 19.84
N SER A 44 -5.21 9.06 20.91
CA SER A 44 -6.46 8.34 21.20
C SER A 44 -7.53 8.60 20.14
N TYR A 45 -7.69 9.86 19.70
CA TYR A 45 -8.62 10.21 18.62
C TYR A 45 -8.24 9.57 17.29
N ASN A 46 -6.94 9.55 16.93
CA ASN A 46 -6.46 8.86 15.75
C ASN A 46 -6.87 7.38 15.76
N GLN A 47 -6.64 6.68 16.88
CA GLN A 47 -6.99 5.27 17.00
C GLN A 47 -8.50 5.03 16.84
N ILE A 48 -9.33 5.88 17.46
CA ILE A 48 -10.80 5.80 17.34
C ILE A 48 -11.23 6.00 15.89
N ILE A 49 -10.73 7.05 15.23
CA ILE A 49 -11.06 7.37 13.83
C ILE A 49 -10.66 6.20 12.92
N ASN A 50 -9.45 5.67 13.08
CA ASN A 50 -8.96 4.55 12.28
C ASN A 50 -9.79 3.27 12.49
N CYS A 51 -10.18 2.95 13.72
CA CYS A 51 -11.06 1.82 14.01
C CYS A 51 -12.45 1.98 13.37
N ILE A 52 -13.08 3.16 13.50
CA ILE A 52 -14.38 3.44 12.89
C ILE A 52 -14.29 3.33 11.37
N ALA A 53 -13.27 3.96 10.78
CA ALA A 53 -13.02 3.91 9.35
C ALA A 53 -12.82 2.47 8.85
N LEU A 54 -12.08 1.66 9.60
CA LEU A 54 -11.87 0.24 9.28
C LEU A 54 -13.18 -0.54 9.25
N ILE A 55 -14.04 -0.37 10.27
CA ILE A 55 -15.34 -1.06 10.36
C ILE A 55 -16.23 -0.65 9.17
N VAL A 56 -16.36 0.66 8.93
CA VAL A 56 -17.20 1.20 7.85
C VAL A 56 -16.70 0.75 6.49
N THR A 57 -15.41 0.90 6.21
CA THR A 57 -14.82 0.51 4.92
C THR A 57 -14.94 -1.00 4.68
N CYS A 58 -14.70 -1.84 5.70
CA CYS A 58 -14.96 -3.29 5.60
C CYS A 58 -16.42 -3.61 5.24
N ALA A 59 -17.37 -3.02 5.95
CA ALA A 59 -18.79 -3.26 5.71
C ALA A 59 -19.20 -2.84 4.28
N VAL A 60 -18.71 -1.68 3.84
CA VAL A 60 -18.94 -1.15 2.49
C VAL A 60 -18.31 -2.05 1.41
N TRP A 61 -17.07 -2.50 1.61
CA TRP A 61 -16.39 -3.38 0.66
C TRP A 61 -17.00 -4.76 0.58
N ASN A 62 -17.48 -5.32 1.69
CA ASN A 62 -18.19 -6.60 1.67
C ASN A 62 -19.46 -6.56 0.80
N LYS A 63 -20.15 -5.41 0.77
CA LYS A 63 -21.39 -5.25 -0.01
C LYS A 63 -21.16 -4.79 -1.45
N TYR A 64 -20.15 -3.96 -1.71
CA TYR A 64 -19.97 -3.27 -3.00
C TYR A 64 -18.60 -3.52 -3.66
N SER A 65 -17.91 -4.60 -3.27
CA SER A 65 -16.57 -4.96 -3.73
C SER A 65 -16.36 -4.83 -5.24
N ASP A 66 -17.27 -5.33 -6.09
CA ASP A 66 -17.13 -5.27 -7.55
C ASP A 66 -17.24 -3.86 -8.12
N LYS A 67 -18.10 -3.03 -7.52
CA LYS A 67 -18.28 -1.64 -7.94
C LYS A 67 -17.07 -0.81 -7.53
N LEU A 68 -16.63 -0.94 -6.28
CA LEU A 68 -15.49 -0.18 -5.73
C LEU A 68 -14.18 -0.54 -6.41
N PHE A 69 -13.97 -1.83 -6.72
CA PHE A 69 -12.75 -2.29 -7.39
C PHE A 69 -12.55 -1.69 -8.78
N LYS A 70 -13.60 -1.16 -9.44
CA LYS A 70 -13.46 -0.42 -10.71
C LYS A 70 -12.66 0.87 -10.55
N TYR A 71 -12.64 1.44 -9.34
CA TYR A 71 -11.97 2.69 -8.99
C TYR A 71 -10.62 2.46 -8.30
N TYR A 72 -10.07 1.25 -8.32
CA TYR A 72 -8.82 0.94 -7.63
C TYR A 72 -7.66 1.86 -8.03
N ASN A 73 -7.43 2.07 -9.33
CA ASN A 73 -6.40 3.01 -9.81
C ASN A 73 -6.65 4.45 -9.34
N LEU A 74 -7.92 4.86 -9.23
CA LEU A 74 -8.26 6.19 -8.73
C LEU A 74 -7.85 6.32 -7.27
N PHE A 75 -8.14 5.32 -6.43
CA PHE A 75 -7.70 5.33 -5.04
C PHE A 75 -6.17 5.41 -4.91
N CYS A 76 -5.41 4.57 -5.62
CA CYS A 76 -3.94 4.64 -5.62
C CYS A 76 -3.40 5.99 -6.09
N THR A 77 -4.03 6.61 -7.09
CA THR A 77 -3.65 7.94 -7.57
C THR A 77 -3.95 9.01 -6.53
N LEU A 78 -5.12 8.93 -5.88
CA LEU A 78 -5.52 9.86 -4.82
C LEU A 78 -4.57 9.77 -3.64
N GLU A 79 -4.23 8.56 -3.15
CA GLU A 79 -3.28 8.38 -2.04
C GLU A 79 -1.89 8.93 -2.38
N THR A 80 -1.42 8.66 -3.60
CA THR A 80 -0.12 9.19 -4.03
C THR A 80 -0.13 10.72 -4.02
N ALA A 81 -1.18 11.35 -4.56
CA ALA A 81 -1.30 12.80 -4.63
C ALA A 81 -1.49 13.43 -3.24
N SER A 82 -2.39 12.88 -2.41
CA SER A 82 -2.67 13.38 -1.07
C SER A 82 -1.45 13.22 -0.17
N TYR A 83 -0.75 12.08 -0.21
CA TYR A 83 0.42 11.87 0.63
C TYR A 83 1.58 12.81 0.28
N ILE A 84 1.82 13.06 -1.01
CA ILE A 84 2.80 14.08 -1.45
C ILE A 84 2.41 15.46 -0.93
N LEU A 85 1.13 15.84 -0.99
CA LEU A 85 0.65 17.12 -0.47
C LEU A 85 0.81 17.22 1.05
N ILE A 86 0.53 16.15 1.79
CA ILE A 86 0.68 16.05 3.25
C ILE A 86 2.15 16.20 3.65
N VAL A 87 3.05 15.48 2.99
CA VAL A 87 4.51 15.59 3.21
C VAL A 87 5.01 17.00 2.87
N THR A 88 4.57 17.56 1.74
CA THR A 88 4.95 18.92 1.33
C THR A 88 4.46 19.95 2.35
N TYR A 89 3.23 19.82 2.83
CA TYR A 89 2.68 20.66 3.89
C TYR A 89 3.51 20.57 5.17
N ALA A 90 3.83 19.35 5.62
CA ALA A 90 4.62 19.11 6.83
C ALA A 90 5.99 19.80 6.75
N ILE A 91 6.72 19.60 5.65
CA ILE A 91 8.04 20.19 5.43
C ILE A 91 7.98 21.72 5.36
N ARG A 92 6.95 22.29 4.72
CA ARG A 92 6.86 23.74 4.51
C ARG A 92 6.41 24.51 5.74
N THR A 93 5.63 23.88 6.61
CA THR A 93 5.03 24.52 7.78
C THR A 93 5.67 24.08 9.10
N ASP A 94 6.54 23.07 9.06
CA ASP A 94 7.11 22.42 10.24
C ASP A 94 6.04 21.94 11.25
N ASN A 95 4.86 21.58 10.73
CA ASN A 95 3.70 21.25 11.54
C ASN A 95 3.45 19.74 11.58
N LEU A 96 4.16 19.05 12.48
CA LEU A 96 4.04 17.61 12.68
C LEU A 96 2.68 17.17 13.23
N TYR A 97 1.99 18.04 13.98
CA TYR A 97 0.61 17.78 14.42
C TYR A 97 -0.35 17.73 13.23
N GLY A 98 -0.27 18.73 12.36
CA GLY A 98 -1.06 18.80 11.13
C GLY A 98 -0.75 17.63 10.20
N TYR A 99 0.53 17.28 10.04
CA TYR A 99 0.95 16.08 9.32
C TYR A 99 0.24 14.83 9.85
N TYR A 100 0.33 14.58 11.16
CA TYR A 100 -0.27 13.41 11.79
C TYR A 100 -1.77 13.33 11.58
N MET A 101 -2.48 14.45 11.78
CA MET A 101 -3.94 14.49 11.61
C MET A 101 -4.35 14.28 10.14
N LEU A 102 -3.64 14.88 9.19
CA LEU A 102 -3.94 14.71 7.77
C LEU A 102 -3.61 13.29 7.29
N ASP A 103 -2.49 12.72 7.73
CA ASP A 103 -2.10 11.33 7.46
C ASP A 103 -3.14 10.33 8.01
N THR A 104 -3.66 10.61 9.21
CA THR A 104 -4.77 9.84 9.80
C THR A 104 -6.01 9.84 8.90
N LEU A 105 -6.40 11.01 8.39
CA LEU A 105 -7.58 11.15 7.54
C LEU A 105 -7.36 10.50 6.17
N ASP A 106 -6.16 10.65 5.62
CA ASP A 106 -5.76 9.99 4.38
C ASP A 106 -5.85 8.46 4.52
N PHE A 107 -5.32 7.93 5.61
CA PHE A 107 -5.40 6.50 5.91
C PHE A 107 -6.86 6.02 6.06
N ALA A 108 -7.63 6.75 6.86
CA ALA A 108 -9.02 6.44 7.16
C ALA A 108 -9.88 6.40 5.88
N ILE A 109 -9.70 7.35 4.97
CA ILE A 109 -10.56 7.56 3.81
C ILE A 109 -10.03 6.86 2.56
N ILE A 110 -8.73 6.93 2.28
CA ILE A 110 -8.14 6.50 1.02
C ILE A 110 -7.38 5.18 1.19
N THR A 111 -6.39 5.11 2.08
CA THR A 111 -5.54 3.90 2.23
C THR A 111 -6.36 2.66 2.56
N ASN A 112 -7.35 2.77 3.44
CA ASN A 112 -8.26 1.66 3.74
C ASN A 112 -8.95 1.11 2.48
N ASN A 113 -9.35 1.97 1.54
CA ASN A 113 -9.93 1.52 0.27
C ASN A 113 -8.90 0.79 -0.61
N ILE A 114 -7.64 1.24 -0.62
CA ILE A 114 -6.55 0.58 -1.35
C ILE A 114 -6.28 -0.79 -0.75
N ILE A 115 -6.16 -0.93 0.57
CA ILE A 115 -5.92 -2.22 1.23
C ILE A 115 -7.01 -3.25 0.86
N ARG A 116 -8.28 -2.83 0.84
CA ARG A 116 -9.40 -3.71 0.45
C ARG A 116 -9.38 -4.04 -1.04
N GLY A 117 -9.05 -3.08 -1.88
CA GLY A 117 -8.84 -3.32 -3.31
C GLY A 117 -7.66 -4.26 -3.59
N GLY A 118 -6.55 -4.14 -2.86
CA GLY A 118 -5.40 -5.03 -2.91
C GLY A 118 -5.75 -6.45 -2.46
N THR A 119 -6.55 -6.58 -1.40
CA THR A 119 -7.08 -7.87 -0.94
C THR A 119 -7.89 -8.57 -2.04
N LYS A 120 -8.74 -7.82 -2.75
CA LYS A 120 -9.49 -8.33 -3.90
C LYS A 120 -8.59 -8.67 -5.08
N LEU A 121 -7.62 -7.81 -5.41
CA LEU A 121 -6.67 -8.05 -6.49
C LEU A 121 -5.89 -9.36 -6.23
N ARG A 122 -5.43 -9.57 -5.00
CA ARG A 122 -4.81 -10.82 -4.54
C ARG A 122 -5.77 -12.00 -4.72
N ALA A 123 -7.02 -11.88 -4.29
CA ALA A 123 -8.00 -12.95 -4.43
C ALA A 123 -8.25 -13.35 -5.90
N ILE A 124 -8.14 -12.41 -6.84
CA ILE A 124 -8.26 -12.64 -8.29
C ILE A 124 -7.00 -13.30 -8.86
N LEU A 125 -5.81 -12.80 -8.51
CA LEU A 125 -4.53 -13.30 -9.04
C LEU A 125 -4.16 -14.68 -8.51
N TYR A 126 -4.44 -14.93 -7.23
CA TYR A 126 -4.22 -16.22 -6.56
C TYR A 126 -5.58 -16.85 -6.28
N ASN A 127 -6.13 -17.45 -7.33
CA ASN A 127 -7.51 -17.94 -7.35
C ASN A 127 -7.76 -19.26 -6.60
N THR A 128 -6.74 -19.86 -6.01
CA THR A 128 -6.87 -21.10 -5.21
C THR A 128 -6.20 -20.94 -3.85
N GLU A 129 -6.71 -21.63 -2.84
CA GLU A 129 -6.15 -21.58 -1.48
C GLU A 129 -4.66 -21.91 -1.45
N LYS A 130 -4.23 -22.97 -2.14
CA LYS A 130 -2.80 -23.33 -2.24
C LYS A 130 -1.93 -22.23 -2.87
N LYS A 131 -2.46 -21.46 -3.83
CA LYS A 131 -1.73 -20.32 -4.41
C LYS A 131 -1.69 -19.14 -3.45
N ARG A 132 -2.78 -18.88 -2.73
CA ARG A 132 -2.87 -17.81 -1.71
C ARG A 132 -1.92 -18.08 -0.57
N GLU A 133 -1.96 -19.29 0.00
CA GLU A 133 -1.04 -19.73 1.05
C GLU A 133 0.43 -19.55 0.63
N ARG A 134 0.79 -20.02 -0.56
CA ARG A 134 2.15 -19.86 -1.07
C ARG A 134 2.54 -18.39 -1.27
N PHE A 135 1.61 -17.57 -1.76
CA PHE A 135 1.83 -16.14 -1.89
C PHE A 135 2.04 -15.50 -0.52
N ASP A 136 1.15 -15.74 0.44
CA ASP A 136 1.20 -15.15 1.78
C ASP A 136 2.50 -15.53 2.51
N ASN A 137 2.94 -16.79 2.39
CA ASN A 137 4.23 -17.25 2.93
C ASN A 137 5.42 -16.54 2.28
N ASN A 138 5.46 -16.44 0.95
CA ASN A 138 6.55 -15.75 0.26
C ASN A 138 6.52 -14.23 0.53
N ASN A 139 5.33 -13.65 0.64
CA ASN A 139 5.14 -12.25 0.96
C ASN A 139 5.65 -11.93 2.37
N CYS A 140 5.38 -12.82 3.34
CA CYS A 140 5.91 -12.72 4.70
C CYS A 140 7.44 -12.80 4.74
N ILE A 141 8.05 -13.71 3.97
CA ILE A 141 9.51 -13.80 3.84
C ILE A 141 10.07 -12.50 3.24
N ALA A 142 9.48 -12.03 2.14
CA ALA A 142 9.92 -10.83 1.46
C ALA A 142 9.79 -9.59 2.35
N SER A 143 8.64 -9.40 3.01
CA SER A 143 8.42 -8.28 3.93
C SER A 143 9.36 -8.34 5.12
N SER A 144 9.60 -9.51 5.71
CA SER A 144 10.51 -9.64 6.85
C SER A 144 11.95 -9.32 6.46
N LEU A 145 12.41 -9.79 5.30
CA LEU A 145 13.73 -9.46 4.77
C LEU A 145 13.86 -7.97 4.46
N ALA A 146 12.85 -7.38 3.81
CA ALA A 146 12.79 -5.96 3.53
C ALA A 146 12.81 -5.11 4.82
N THR A 147 12.07 -5.53 5.85
CA THR A 147 12.08 -4.88 7.17
C THR A 147 13.48 -4.91 7.78
N LEU A 148 14.14 -6.08 7.81
CA LEU A 148 15.51 -6.20 8.32
C LEU A 148 16.48 -5.27 7.59
N LEU A 149 16.40 -5.22 6.25
CA LEU A 149 17.26 -4.35 5.44
C LEU A 149 16.96 -2.87 5.68
N GLY A 150 15.70 -2.45 5.63
CA GLY A 150 15.33 -1.05 5.81
C GLY A 150 15.61 -0.56 7.24
N SER A 151 15.31 -1.35 8.27
CA SER A 151 15.69 -1.01 9.64
C SER A 151 17.21 -1.00 9.82
N GLY A 152 17.95 -1.87 9.15
CA GLY A 152 19.43 -1.82 9.11
C GLY A 152 19.96 -0.53 8.47
N ILE A 153 19.37 -0.10 7.35
CA ILE A 153 19.66 1.21 6.72
C ILE A 153 19.40 2.34 7.72
N SER A 154 18.27 2.27 8.41
CA SER A 154 17.84 3.26 9.41
C SER A 154 18.81 3.43 10.57
N LEU A 155 19.41 2.34 11.04
CA LEU A 155 20.41 2.37 12.11
C LEU A 155 21.71 3.08 11.70
N ILE A 156 22.02 3.08 10.41
CA ILE A 156 23.26 3.66 9.87
C ILE A 156 23.04 5.10 9.43
N LEU A 157 21.87 5.41 8.89
CA LEU A 157 21.54 6.73 8.37
C LEU A 157 20.89 7.60 9.45
N ASN A 158 21.65 8.54 10.00
CA ASN A 158 21.12 9.60 10.86
C ASN A 158 20.43 10.68 10.01
N LEU A 159 19.21 10.39 9.54
CA LEU A 159 18.42 11.30 8.72
C LEU A 159 17.55 12.23 9.57
N ASP A 160 17.40 13.47 9.11
CA ASP A 160 16.45 14.41 9.68
C ASP A 160 15.00 14.06 9.28
N ILE A 161 14.02 14.64 9.99
CA ILE A 161 12.59 14.35 9.79
C ILE A 161 12.12 14.61 8.36
N ASN A 162 12.64 15.64 7.68
CA ASN A 162 12.22 15.97 6.32
C ASN A 162 12.71 14.90 5.33
N SER A 163 13.96 14.46 5.48
CA SER A 163 14.51 13.35 4.71
C SER A 163 13.72 12.05 4.93
N LEU A 164 13.36 11.74 6.18
CA LEU A 164 12.55 10.57 6.52
C LEU A 164 11.16 10.65 5.85
N LEU A 165 10.47 11.80 5.93
CA LEU A 165 9.17 12.01 5.28
C LEU A 165 9.24 11.80 3.76
N ILE A 166 10.31 12.30 3.10
CA ILE A 166 10.53 12.09 1.66
C ILE A 166 10.73 10.61 1.34
N ILE A 167 11.56 9.90 2.10
CA ILE A 167 11.79 8.46 1.91
C ILE A 167 10.50 7.66 2.05
N SER A 168 9.68 7.99 3.05
CA SER A 168 8.36 7.39 3.23
C SER A 168 7.44 7.66 2.03
N ALA A 169 7.42 8.91 1.53
CA ALA A 169 6.66 9.29 0.34
C ALA A 169 7.08 8.51 -0.91
N VAL A 170 8.38 8.35 -1.13
CA VAL A 170 8.92 7.54 -2.24
C VAL A 170 8.46 6.09 -2.11
N GLY A 171 8.52 5.51 -0.91
CA GLY A 171 8.04 4.16 -0.62
C GLY A 171 6.56 3.96 -0.99
N GLY A 172 5.70 4.87 -0.55
CA GLY A 172 4.27 4.86 -0.87
C GLY A 172 3.98 5.02 -2.37
N CYS A 173 4.73 5.90 -3.05
CA CYS A 173 4.60 6.09 -4.49
C CYS A 173 4.98 4.82 -5.27
N ILE A 174 6.07 4.15 -4.90
CA ILE A 174 6.51 2.91 -5.54
C ILE A 174 5.44 1.83 -5.40
N ASP A 175 4.88 1.67 -4.20
CA ASP A 175 3.83 0.70 -3.93
C ASP A 175 2.63 0.94 -4.86
N ASN A 176 2.09 2.17 -4.83
CA ASN A 176 0.93 2.54 -5.63
C ASN A 176 1.16 2.38 -7.14
N VAL A 177 2.32 2.79 -7.65
CA VAL A 177 2.64 2.63 -9.08
C VAL A 177 2.67 1.17 -9.49
N ILE A 178 3.29 0.30 -8.69
CA ILE A 178 3.35 -1.13 -9.00
C ILE A 178 1.94 -1.75 -8.94
N TYR A 179 1.16 -1.47 -7.90
CA TYR A 179 -0.20 -1.97 -7.75
C TYR A 179 -1.13 -1.51 -8.89
N MET A 180 -1.02 -0.25 -9.34
CA MET A 180 -1.73 0.25 -10.52
C MET A 180 -1.34 -0.51 -11.79
N GLY A 181 -0.05 -0.81 -11.97
CA GLY A 181 0.45 -1.60 -13.08
C GLY A 181 -0.13 -3.02 -13.09
N ILE A 182 -0.16 -3.69 -11.93
CA ILE A 182 -0.71 -5.04 -11.77
C ILE A 182 -2.22 -5.04 -12.04
N TYR A 183 -2.95 -4.09 -11.47
CA TYR A 183 -4.39 -3.94 -11.70
C TYR A 183 -4.72 -3.72 -13.18
N THR A 184 -4.02 -2.80 -13.83
CA THR A 184 -4.25 -2.45 -15.24
C THR A 184 -3.97 -3.66 -16.15
N LYS A 185 -2.89 -4.40 -15.88
CA LYS A 185 -2.57 -5.64 -16.59
C LYS A 185 -3.66 -6.69 -16.42
N ASN A 186 -4.14 -6.91 -15.19
CA ASN A 186 -5.21 -7.86 -14.90
C ASN A 186 -6.51 -7.50 -15.64
N ARG A 187 -6.89 -6.22 -15.69
CA ARG A 187 -8.08 -5.77 -16.43
C ARG A 187 -7.98 -6.01 -17.94
N ARG A 188 -6.81 -5.74 -18.55
CA ARG A 188 -6.59 -5.99 -19.98
C ARG A 188 -6.72 -7.46 -20.33
N CYS A 189 -6.14 -8.36 -19.52
CA CYS A 189 -6.25 -9.81 -19.73
C CYS A 189 -7.70 -10.31 -19.65
N ASN A 190 -8.50 -9.77 -18.72
CA ASN A 190 -9.90 -10.18 -18.54
C ASN A 190 -10.89 -9.57 -19.56
N HIS A 191 -10.54 -8.46 -20.23
CA HIS A 191 -11.35 -7.94 -21.36
C HIS A 191 -11.05 -8.72 -22.65
N GLY A 192 -9.78 -9.04 -22.93
CA GLY A 192 -9.42 -9.83 -24.12
C GLY A 192 -10.01 -11.24 -24.17
N THR A 193 -10.32 -11.85 -23.00
CA THR A 193 -10.98 -13.16 -22.93
C THR A 193 -12.50 -13.10 -23.13
N LYS A 194 -13.13 -11.94 -22.91
CA LYS A 194 -14.56 -11.77 -23.19
C LYS A 194 -14.81 -11.58 -24.68
N ASP A 195 -13.94 -10.84 -25.37
CA ASP A 195 -14.08 -10.61 -26.81
C ASP A 195 -13.79 -11.88 -27.64
N SER A 196 -12.86 -12.74 -27.19
CA SER A 196 -12.56 -14.02 -27.87
C SER A 196 -13.67 -15.06 -27.72
N ASN A 197 -14.50 -14.98 -26.68
CA ASN A 197 -15.65 -15.87 -26.51
C ASN A 197 -16.86 -15.42 -27.33
N TYR A 198 -16.96 -14.14 -27.68
CA TYR A 198 -17.99 -13.63 -28.60
C TYR A 198 -17.69 -13.98 -30.06
N GLN A 199 -16.41 -14.09 -30.45
CA GLN A 199 -16.02 -14.49 -31.81
C GLN A 199 -16.14 -15.99 -32.10
N ASN A 200 -16.29 -16.83 -31.07
CA ASN A 200 -16.50 -18.28 -31.23
C ASN A 200 -17.98 -18.69 -31.11
N GLN A 201 -18.91 -17.72 -31.14
CA GLN A 201 -20.36 -17.94 -31.09
C GLN A 201 -21.09 -17.37 -32.34
N VAL A 202 -20.35 -17.07 -33.41
CA VAL A 202 -20.91 -16.67 -34.71
C VAL A 202 -20.54 -17.71 -35.76
#